data_AF-A0A382C5Q3-F1
#
_entry.id   AF-A0A382C5Q3-F1
#
_cell.length_a   1.000
_cell.length_b   1.000
_cell.length_c   1.000
_cell.angle_alpha   90.00
_cell.angle_beta   90.00
_cell.angle_gamma   90.00
#
_symmetry.space_group_name_H-M   'P 1'
#
loop_
_entity.id
_entity.type
_entity.pdbx_description
1 polymer ?
#
loop_
_entity_poly.entity_id
_entity_poly.type
_entity_poly.pdbx_seq_one_letter_code
_entity_poly.pdbx_strand_id
1 'polypeptide(L)'
;MSDSKTIHIATENSEMIYTDEFDVIVCGYGGAGGCAALEASRNGANVLILERASDGGGSTALSSCEMYLGGSGGTSLQKACGFEDSTQNMIDYMELAFEDKGDAEKIKFYAENAAQHFEWVKSLGVTYKEAAHLGRIVVPESNESLLYTGNERAYPFSASSKPVPRGHVPSHEGDFGGKIFFDALKKEITSTKISISYDSRVLGLVVDANNAICGVSYKKDNIIQHVKVKKGVILATGGFVMNDEMISNYLPFQSDFAAPYGNPWDKGDGIQIGMLMNANVTNMDEAFFGVYFYPPESLTYGIFINSSGNRFVNEDSYG
;
A
#
# COMPACT_ATOMS: atom_id res chain seq x y z
N MET A 1 -9.51 -12.64 -33.09
CA MET A 1 -9.73 -11.41 -32.29
C MET A 1 -9.18 -11.62 -30.87
N SER A 2 -7.88 -11.91 -30.72
CA SER A 2 -7.33 -12.44 -29.44
C SER A 2 -6.20 -11.64 -28.78
N ASP A 3 -5.68 -10.56 -29.36
CA ASP A 3 -4.37 -10.05 -28.86
C ASP A 3 -4.41 -8.71 -28.09
N SER A 4 -5.59 -8.14 -27.77
CA SER A 4 -5.67 -6.80 -27.13
C SER A 4 -5.95 -6.79 -25.62
N LYS A 5 -5.76 -7.93 -24.92
CA LYS A 5 -6.05 -8.07 -23.48
C LYS A 5 -4.85 -8.40 -22.60
N THR A 6 -3.70 -8.75 -23.17
CA THR A 6 -2.59 -9.36 -22.43
C THR A 6 -1.54 -8.32 -22.07
N ILE A 7 -1.06 -8.42 -20.83
CA ILE A 7 0.12 -7.71 -20.37
C ILE A 7 1.32 -8.14 -21.23
N HIS A 8 2.15 -7.21 -21.68
CA HIS A 8 3.24 -7.51 -22.61
C HIS A 8 4.45 -6.58 -22.44
N ILE A 9 5.56 -6.94 -23.09
CA ILE A 9 6.72 -6.06 -23.31
C ILE A 9 6.82 -5.82 -24.81
N ALA A 10 6.74 -4.56 -25.23
CA ALA A 10 6.85 -4.17 -26.63
C ALA A 10 8.28 -3.71 -26.94
N THR A 11 8.81 -4.08 -28.10
CA THR A 11 10.10 -3.56 -28.59
C THR A 11 9.86 -2.28 -29.40
N GLU A 12 10.56 -1.20 -29.05
CA GLU A 12 10.56 0.06 -29.80
C GLU A 12 11.02 -0.20 -31.24
N ASN A 13 10.29 0.39 -32.19
CA ASN A 13 10.61 0.30 -33.61
C ASN A 13 10.21 1.61 -34.31
N SER A 14 10.67 1.79 -35.55
CA SER A 14 10.48 3.03 -36.31
C SER A 14 9.03 3.37 -36.67
N GLU A 15 8.12 2.40 -36.59
CA GLU A 15 6.69 2.60 -36.89
C GLU A 15 5.88 2.94 -35.62
N MET A 16 6.48 2.83 -34.43
CA MET A 16 5.82 3.13 -33.17
C MET A 16 5.61 4.65 -33.03
N ILE A 17 4.35 5.04 -32.85
CA ILE A 17 3.97 6.43 -32.65
C ILE A 17 3.74 6.65 -31.15
N TYR A 18 4.54 7.54 -30.57
CA TYR A 18 4.33 8.02 -29.21
C TYR A 18 3.37 9.20 -29.23
N THR A 19 2.37 9.19 -28.33
CA THR A 19 1.43 10.31 -28.20
C THR A 19 2.09 11.53 -27.57
N ASP A 20 2.94 11.28 -26.57
CA ASP A 20 3.60 12.28 -25.75
C ASP A 20 4.90 11.73 -25.14
N GLU A 21 5.65 12.59 -24.47
CA GLU A 21 6.91 12.27 -23.80
C GLU A 21 6.97 12.90 -22.39
N PHE A 22 7.34 12.09 -21.39
CA PHE A 22 7.44 12.51 -19.99
C PHE A 22 8.78 12.11 -19.38
N ASP A 23 9.17 12.78 -18.29
CA ASP A 23 10.36 12.38 -17.54
C ASP A 23 10.09 11.10 -16.75
N VAL A 24 8.96 11.07 -16.05
CA VAL A 24 8.53 9.95 -15.20
C VAL A 24 7.09 9.59 -15.55
N ILE A 25 6.82 8.29 -15.68
CA ILE A 25 5.47 7.77 -15.86
C ILE A 25 5.11 6.90 -14.66
N VAL A 26 4.01 7.22 -14.01
CA VAL A 26 3.48 6.47 -12.86
C VAL A 26 2.26 5.68 -13.30
N CYS A 27 2.31 4.36 -13.12
CA CYS A 27 1.24 3.43 -13.47
C CYS A 27 0.42 3.12 -12.22
N GLY A 28 -0.78 3.69 -12.12
CA GLY A 28 -1.67 3.59 -10.97
C GLY A 28 -1.68 4.85 -10.10
N TYR A 29 -2.88 5.34 -9.78
CA TYR A 29 -3.12 6.55 -9.00
C TYR A 29 -3.72 6.25 -7.62
N GLY A 30 -3.11 5.29 -6.90
CA GLY A 30 -3.34 5.07 -5.48
C GLY A 30 -2.42 5.91 -4.59
N GLY A 31 -2.34 5.59 -3.30
CA GLY A 31 -1.45 6.27 -2.35
C GLY A 31 0.03 6.24 -2.79
N ALA A 32 0.55 5.06 -3.14
CA ALA A 32 1.94 4.92 -3.59
C ALA A 32 2.24 5.73 -4.86
N GLY A 33 1.40 5.58 -5.90
CA GLY A 33 1.57 6.29 -7.16
C GLY A 33 1.44 7.80 -7.01
N GLY A 34 0.46 8.27 -6.24
CA GLY A 34 0.29 9.70 -5.96
C GLY A 34 1.48 10.30 -5.20
N CYS A 35 1.98 9.62 -4.16
CA CYS A 35 3.16 10.09 -3.43
C CYS A 35 4.40 10.17 -4.34
N ALA A 36 4.63 9.13 -5.15
CA ALA A 36 5.75 9.08 -6.09
C ALA A 36 5.65 10.18 -7.16
N ALA A 37 4.46 10.41 -7.72
CA ALA A 37 4.23 11.45 -8.71
C ALA A 37 4.45 12.85 -8.13
N LEU A 38 3.94 13.10 -6.92
CA LEU A 38 4.11 14.38 -6.23
C LEU A 38 5.59 14.67 -5.96
N GLU A 39 6.33 13.70 -5.44
CA GLU A 39 7.76 13.88 -5.16
C GLU A 39 8.60 14.02 -6.44
N ALA A 40 8.30 13.24 -7.49
CA ALA A 40 8.97 13.42 -8.79
C ALA A 40 8.73 14.84 -9.35
N SER A 41 7.50 15.32 -9.27
CA SER A 41 7.11 16.68 -9.71
C SER A 41 7.78 17.78 -8.88
N ARG A 42 7.83 17.63 -7.55
CA ARG A 42 8.55 18.55 -6.64
C ARG A 42 10.05 18.62 -6.94
N ASN A 43 10.62 17.54 -7.46
CA ASN A 43 11.99 17.47 -7.94
C ASN A 43 12.15 17.86 -9.42
N GLY A 44 11.14 18.53 -10.00
CA GLY A 44 11.20 19.15 -11.32
C GLY A 44 10.99 18.21 -12.50
N ALA A 45 10.53 16.96 -12.28
CA ALA A 45 10.19 16.05 -13.37
C ALA A 45 8.85 16.44 -14.02
N ASN A 46 8.76 16.31 -15.35
CA ASN A 46 7.49 16.26 -16.05
C ASN A 46 6.85 14.88 -15.87
N VAL A 47 5.70 14.79 -15.20
CA VAL A 47 5.12 13.51 -14.76
C VAL A 47 3.77 13.25 -15.43
N LEU A 48 3.58 12.01 -15.88
CA LEU A 48 2.29 11.46 -16.27
C LEU A 48 1.86 10.37 -15.29
N ILE A 49 0.63 10.43 -14.81
CA ILE A 49 -0.05 9.34 -14.12
C ILE A 49 -1.04 8.67 -15.08
N LEU A 50 -0.95 7.34 -15.20
CA LEU A 50 -1.89 6.50 -15.93
C LEU A 50 -2.75 5.73 -14.92
N GLU A 51 -4.04 6.04 -14.84
CA GLU A 51 -5.01 5.40 -13.95
C GLU A 51 -6.04 4.61 -14.76
N ARG A 52 -6.29 3.38 -14.34
CA ARG A 52 -7.24 2.47 -15.01
C ARG A 52 -8.69 2.88 -14.78
N ALA A 53 -9.02 3.34 -13.57
CA ALA A 53 -10.35 3.79 -13.20
C ALA A 53 -10.62 5.22 -13.70
N SER A 54 -11.89 5.64 -13.58
CA SER A 54 -12.32 6.99 -13.95
C SER A 54 -12.00 8.04 -12.86
N ASP A 55 -11.41 7.62 -11.73
CA ASP A 55 -10.85 8.49 -10.70
C ASP A 55 -9.69 7.77 -9.99
N GLY A 56 -8.86 8.52 -9.26
CA GLY A 56 -7.78 8.00 -8.43
C GLY A 56 -8.28 7.49 -7.08
N GLY A 57 -7.37 6.87 -6.33
CA GLY A 57 -7.56 6.47 -4.93
C GLY A 57 -7.31 4.99 -4.72
N GLY A 58 -7.84 4.15 -5.62
CA GLY A 58 -7.72 2.69 -5.51
C GLY A 58 -8.11 2.18 -4.12
N SER A 59 -7.42 1.14 -3.65
CA SER A 59 -7.62 0.58 -2.31
C SER A 59 -7.23 1.56 -1.18
N THR A 60 -6.35 2.54 -1.45
CA THR A 60 -5.98 3.57 -0.46
C THR A 60 -7.21 4.37 -0.03
N ALA A 61 -8.02 4.87 -0.97
CA ALA A 61 -9.19 5.68 -0.65
C ALA A 61 -10.33 4.90 0.03
N LEU A 62 -10.32 3.57 -0.07
CA LEU A 62 -11.29 2.67 0.56
C LEU A 62 -10.87 2.22 1.97
N SER A 63 -9.65 2.51 2.38
CA SER A 63 -9.10 2.05 3.67
C SER A 63 -9.46 2.98 4.83
N SER A 64 -9.31 2.48 6.06
CA SER A 64 -9.36 3.28 7.30
C SER A 64 -8.15 4.21 7.45
N CYS A 65 -7.06 3.96 6.70
CA CYS A 65 -5.80 4.69 6.77
C CYS A 65 -5.12 4.62 8.14
N GLU A 66 -5.05 3.41 8.69
CA GLU A 66 -4.16 3.08 9.79
C GLU A 66 -2.72 3.05 9.29
N MET A 67 -2.11 4.24 9.16
CA MET A 67 -0.72 4.33 8.73
C MET A 67 0.18 3.83 9.86
N TYR A 68 0.91 2.74 9.63
CA TYR A 68 1.75 2.10 10.63
C TYR A 68 3.08 2.85 10.84
N LEU A 69 3.09 3.88 11.69
CA LEU A 69 4.22 4.80 11.85
C LEU A 69 4.78 4.76 13.28
N GLY A 70 6.07 4.97 13.40
CA GLY A 70 6.79 4.93 14.67
C GLY A 70 8.28 5.19 14.48
N GLY A 71 9.08 4.67 15.41
CA GLY A 71 10.53 4.77 15.37
C GLY A 71 11.03 6.23 15.46
N SER A 72 12.34 6.43 15.27
CA SER A 72 12.98 7.77 15.22
C SER A 72 12.71 8.65 16.44
N GLY A 73 12.55 8.03 17.62
CA GLY A 73 12.23 8.71 18.87
C GLY A 73 10.75 9.04 19.04
N GLY A 74 9.88 8.57 18.14
CA GLY A 74 8.45 8.78 18.12
C GLY A 74 8.02 9.87 17.15
N THR A 75 6.89 9.66 16.47
CA THR A 75 6.22 10.68 15.65
C THR A 75 5.79 11.88 16.51
N SER A 76 5.45 13.03 15.90
CA SER A 76 4.94 14.15 16.71
C SER A 76 3.64 13.77 17.45
N LEU A 77 2.82 12.90 16.88
CA LEU A 77 1.57 12.45 17.50
C LEU A 77 1.83 11.50 18.68
N GLN A 78 2.75 10.54 18.55
CA GLN A 78 3.16 9.69 19.66
C GLN A 78 3.66 10.52 20.83
N LYS A 79 4.54 11.50 20.58
CA LYS A 79 5.06 12.41 21.60
C LYS A 79 3.97 13.23 22.27
N ALA A 80 3.03 13.79 21.50
CA ALA A 80 1.89 14.54 22.04
C ALA A 80 0.99 13.68 22.93
N CYS A 81 0.86 12.40 22.61
CA CYS A 81 0.11 11.43 23.41
C CYS A 81 0.94 10.78 24.55
N GLY A 82 2.18 11.21 24.78
CA GLY A 82 3.04 10.72 25.86
C GLY A 82 3.76 9.40 25.56
N PHE A 83 3.90 9.02 24.30
CA PHE A 83 4.62 7.84 23.85
C PHE A 83 5.98 8.19 23.24
N GLU A 84 6.99 7.43 23.63
CA GLU A 84 8.31 7.42 23.00
C GLU A 84 8.51 6.08 22.28
N ASP A 85 8.98 6.13 21.04
CA ASP A 85 9.28 4.95 20.23
C ASP A 85 10.68 5.06 19.62
N SER A 86 11.64 4.31 20.17
CA SER A 86 12.97 4.28 19.58
C SER A 86 12.94 3.53 18.25
N THR A 87 13.85 3.88 17.32
CA THR A 87 13.99 3.14 16.05
C THR A 87 14.21 1.65 16.28
N GLN A 88 15.07 1.30 17.24
CA GLN A 88 15.34 -0.10 17.56
C GLN A 88 14.10 -0.83 18.08
N ASN A 89 13.28 -0.18 18.92
CA ASN A 89 12.03 -0.77 19.42
C ASN A 89 11.03 -1.10 18.30
N MET A 90 10.98 -0.27 17.26
CA MET A 90 10.15 -0.54 16.08
C MET A 90 10.74 -1.67 15.23
N ILE A 91 12.06 -1.70 15.04
CA ILE A 91 12.75 -2.77 14.30
C ILE A 91 12.54 -4.11 15.00
N ASP A 92 12.80 -4.20 16.30
CA ASP A 92 12.65 -5.44 17.08
C ASP A 92 11.22 -6.00 17.00
N TYR A 93 10.23 -5.11 17.02
CA TYR A 93 8.83 -5.49 16.82
C TYR A 93 8.57 -6.02 15.40
N MET A 94 9.02 -5.29 14.37
CA MET A 94 8.76 -5.65 12.97
C MET A 94 9.49 -6.91 12.53
N GLU A 95 10.72 -7.13 12.98
CA GLU A 95 11.48 -8.35 12.71
C GLU A 95 10.81 -9.57 13.37
N LEU A 96 10.27 -9.42 14.58
CA LEU A 96 9.49 -10.50 15.20
C LEU A 96 8.14 -10.71 14.49
N ALA A 97 7.48 -9.63 14.06
CA ALA A 97 6.18 -9.71 13.39
C ALA A 97 6.25 -10.26 11.96
N PHE A 98 7.36 -10.06 11.26
CA PHE A 98 7.56 -10.54 9.89
C PHE A 98 8.42 -11.80 9.80
N GLU A 99 8.98 -12.25 10.92
CA GLU A 99 9.79 -13.46 11.02
C GLU A 99 10.88 -13.51 9.92
N ASP A 100 11.02 -14.63 9.22
CA ASP A 100 11.98 -14.81 8.12
C ASP A 100 11.53 -14.15 6.80
N LYS A 101 10.29 -13.65 6.73
CA LYS A 101 9.73 -12.98 5.54
C LYS A 101 10.05 -11.49 5.49
N GLY A 102 10.49 -10.90 6.61
CA GLY A 102 10.89 -9.50 6.71
C GLY A 102 12.23 -9.20 6.02
N ASP A 103 12.26 -8.17 5.18
CA ASP A 103 13.52 -7.63 4.64
C ASP A 103 14.12 -6.63 5.65
N ALA A 104 15.19 -7.04 6.33
CA ALA A 104 15.82 -6.26 7.39
C ALA A 104 16.28 -4.86 6.95
N GLU A 105 16.77 -4.71 5.72
CA GLU A 105 17.19 -3.40 5.20
C GLU A 105 15.98 -2.49 4.98
N LYS A 106 14.87 -3.03 4.45
CA LYS A 106 13.63 -2.28 4.29
C LYS A 106 12.98 -1.93 5.63
N ILE A 107 12.96 -2.86 6.60
CA ILE A 107 12.42 -2.63 7.94
C ILE A 107 13.19 -1.48 8.62
N LYS A 108 14.52 -1.56 8.59
CA LYS A 108 15.38 -0.50 9.15
C LYS A 108 15.13 0.84 8.47
N PHE A 109 15.15 0.88 7.14
CA PHE A 109 14.89 2.10 6.38
C PHE A 109 13.50 2.68 6.71
N TYR A 110 12.48 1.83 6.82
CA TYR A 110 11.14 2.25 7.19
C TYR A 110 11.10 2.87 8.60
N ALA A 111 11.65 2.20 9.61
CA ALA A 111 11.68 2.68 10.99
C ALA A 111 12.49 3.98 11.18
N GLU A 112 13.55 4.18 10.40
CA GLU A 112 14.36 5.40 10.39
C GLU A 112 13.65 6.60 9.75
N ASN A 113 12.64 6.38 8.91
CA ASN A 113 12.01 7.44 8.12
C ASN A 113 10.50 7.63 8.42
N ALA A 114 9.85 6.69 9.13
CA ALA A 114 8.41 6.73 9.38
C ALA A 114 7.95 8.00 10.11
N ALA A 115 8.72 8.50 11.08
CA ALA A 115 8.39 9.76 11.76
C ALA A 115 8.46 10.99 10.84
N GLN A 116 9.43 11.04 9.92
CA GLN A 116 9.49 12.11 8.92
C GLN A 116 8.34 11.98 7.90
N HIS A 117 7.98 10.76 7.54
CA HIS A 117 6.83 10.52 6.67
C HIS A 117 5.53 11.00 7.30
N PHE A 118 5.35 10.84 8.62
CA PHE A 118 4.19 11.39 9.33
C PHE A 118 4.07 12.91 9.17
N GLU A 119 5.18 13.65 9.32
CA GLU A 119 5.18 15.10 9.12
C GLU A 119 4.92 15.48 7.66
N TRP A 120 5.40 14.68 6.71
CA TRP A 120 5.10 14.86 5.30
C TRP A 120 3.59 14.71 5.02
N VAL A 121 2.94 13.68 5.59
CA VAL A 121 1.48 13.48 5.44
C VAL A 121 0.71 14.66 6.05
N LYS A 122 1.09 15.14 7.24
CA LYS A 122 0.52 16.35 7.84
C LYS A 122 0.70 17.58 6.95
N SER A 123 1.83 17.69 6.25
CA SER A 123 2.09 18.82 5.34
C SER A 123 1.14 18.87 4.14
N LEU A 124 0.48 17.77 3.77
CA LEU A 124 -0.58 17.74 2.75
C LEU A 124 -1.91 18.32 3.27
N GLY A 125 -1.99 18.65 4.57
CA GLY A 125 -3.21 19.12 5.23
C GLY A 125 -4.03 18.04 5.93
N VAL A 126 -3.49 16.83 6.11
CA VAL A 126 -4.15 15.77 6.88
C VAL A 126 -4.07 16.09 8.37
N THR A 127 -5.22 16.07 9.05
CA THR A 127 -5.32 16.41 10.47
C THR A 127 -5.38 15.18 11.35
N TYR A 128 -4.69 15.24 12.49
CA TYR A 128 -4.67 14.18 13.51
C TYR A 128 -5.02 14.80 14.87
N LYS A 129 -5.86 14.12 15.65
CA LYS A 129 -6.22 14.50 17.01
C LYS A 129 -5.12 14.00 17.94
N GLU A 130 -4.62 14.84 18.83
CA GLU A 130 -3.61 14.45 19.84
C GLU A 130 -4.25 13.61 20.96
N ALA A 131 -4.85 12.48 20.60
CA ALA A 131 -5.50 11.55 21.50
C ALA A 131 -5.30 10.12 21.00
N ALA A 132 -4.98 9.23 21.94
CA ALA A 132 -4.82 7.82 21.69
C ALA A 132 -6.04 7.05 22.19
N HIS A 133 -6.51 6.09 21.39
CA HIS A 133 -7.44 5.08 21.88
C HIS A 133 -6.63 3.86 22.32
N LEU A 134 -6.68 3.58 23.62
CA LEU A 134 -5.91 2.50 24.25
C LEU A 134 -6.70 1.20 24.39
N GLY A 135 -8.00 1.19 24.06
CA GLY A 135 -8.78 -0.04 24.02
C GLY A 135 -8.39 -0.94 22.86
N ARG A 136 -9.09 -2.06 22.71
CA ARG A 136 -8.98 -2.93 21.53
C ARG A 136 -9.95 -2.43 20.45
N ILE A 137 -9.45 -2.18 19.25
CA ILE A 137 -10.24 -1.69 18.10
C ILE A 137 -9.61 -2.18 16.79
N VAL A 138 -10.44 -2.50 15.79
CA VAL A 138 -10.00 -2.93 14.44
C VAL A 138 -10.28 -1.86 13.40
N VAL A 139 -11.35 -1.09 13.60
CA VAL A 139 -11.71 0.02 12.74
C VAL A 139 -12.02 1.20 13.66
N PRO A 140 -11.41 2.36 13.46
CA PRO A 140 -11.67 3.55 14.26
C PRO A 140 -13.13 3.96 14.14
N GLU A 141 -13.90 3.79 15.21
CA GLU A 141 -15.28 4.29 15.32
C GLU A 141 -15.33 5.72 15.88
N SER A 142 -14.22 6.20 16.44
CA SER A 142 -14.07 7.48 17.11
C SER A 142 -12.92 8.31 16.51
N ASN A 143 -12.87 9.59 16.87
CA ASN A 143 -11.91 10.55 16.31
C ASN A 143 -10.50 10.57 16.95
N GLU A 144 -10.14 9.59 17.79
CA GLU A 144 -8.74 9.40 18.21
C GLU A 144 -7.86 9.02 17.01
N SER A 145 -6.62 9.52 16.99
CA SER A 145 -5.73 9.35 15.85
C SER A 145 -4.55 8.41 16.09
N LEU A 146 -4.39 7.90 17.33
CA LEU A 146 -3.30 7.00 17.68
C LEU A 146 -3.83 5.70 18.28
N LEU A 147 -3.49 4.59 17.65
CA LEU A 147 -4.11 3.28 17.88
C LEU A 147 -3.04 2.16 17.98
N TYR A 148 -3.38 1.10 18.70
CA TYR A 148 -2.71 -0.19 18.54
C TYR A 148 -3.38 -0.95 17.39
N THR A 149 -2.67 -1.07 16.26
CA THR A 149 -3.18 -1.67 15.01
C THR A 149 -2.34 -2.87 14.57
N GLY A 150 -1.57 -3.42 15.50
CA GLY A 150 -0.85 -4.65 15.37
C GLY A 150 -0.91 -5.43 16.67
N ASN A 151 0.07 -6.30 16.86
CA ASN A 151 0.16 -7.18 18.01
C ASN A 151 1.08 -6.65 19.10
N GLU A 152 1.40 -5.34 19.14
CA GLU A 152 2.43 -4.77 20.01
C GLU A 152 2.22 -5.07 21.50
N ARG A 153 0.97 -5.22 21.93
CA ARG A 153 0.60 -5.55 23.33
C ARG A 153 0.47 -7.04 23.60
N ALA A 154 0.32 -7.85 22.56
CA ALA A 154 0.11 -9.29 22.68
C ALA A 154 1.45 -10.02 22.86
N TYR A 155 1.45 -11.10 23.64
CA TYR A 155 2.55 -12.06 23.61
C TYR A 155 2.59 -12.75 22.22
N PRO A 156 3.77 -13.00 21.62
CA PRO A 156 5.11 -12.80 22.17
C PRO A 156 5.71 -11.39 22.01
N PHE A 157 5.06 -10.52 21.23
CA PHE A 157 5.62 -9.21 20.83
C PHE A 157 5.91 -8.27 21.99
N SER A 158 5.02 -8.23 22.99
CA SER A 158 5.19 -7.41 24.18
C SER A 158 6.31 -7.88 25.11
N ALA A 159 6.83 -9.10 24.92
CA ALA A 159 8.00 -9.60 25.62
C ALA A 159 9.32 -9.24 24.90
N SER A 160 9.26 -8.99 23.58
CA SER A 160 10.44 -8.65 22.76
C SER A 160 10.66 -7.15 22.63
N SER A 161 9.59 -6.37 22.61
CA SER A 161 9.61 -4.92 22.38
C SER A 161 8.66 -4.23 23.34
N LYS A 162 8.98 -2.98 23.71
CA LYS A 162 8.07 -2.14 24.49
C LYS A 162 6.82 -1.87 23.64
N PRO A 163 5.61 -2.17 24.13
CA PRO A 163 4.38 -1.85 23.41
C PRO A 163 4.24 -0.35 23.20
N VAL A 164 4.04 0.06 21.94
CA VAL A 164 3.80 1.44 21.53
C VAL A 164 2.72 1.42 20.45
N PRO A 165 1.68 2.30 20.50
CA PRO A 165 0.71 2.40 19.43
C PRO A 165 1.34 2.99 18.17
N ARG A 166 1.17 2.33 17.03
CA ARG A 166 1.75 2.73 15.74
C ARG A 166 0.73 3.00 14.65
N GLY A 167 -0.55 2.72 14.87
CA GLY A 167 -1.61 3.08 13.94
C GLY A 167 -1.93 4.56 14.00
N HIS A 168 -1.57 5.31 12.96
CA HIS A 168 -1.87 6.73 12.82
C HIS A 168 -3.03 6.91 11.84
N VAL A 169 -4.17 7.39 12.34
CA VAL A 169 -5.40 7.57 11.55
C VAL A 169 -5.78 9.04 11.48
N PRO A 170 -6.13 9.58 10.30
CA PRO A 170 -6.70 10.93 10.20
C PRO A 170 -7.88 11.12 11.15
N SER A 171 -7.97 12.26 11.84
CA SER A 171 -9.02 12.51 12.83
C SER A 171 -10.38 12.73 12.14
N HIS A 172 -11.30 11.78 12.29
CA HIS A 172 -12.70 11.91 11.89
C HIS A 172 -13.59 10.89 12.61
N GLU A 173 -14.92 11.02 12.46
CA GLU A 173 -15.87 9.98 12.88
C GLU A 173 -16.13 9.02 11.72
N GLY A 174 -16.14 7.70 11.96
CA GLY A 174 -16.42 6.67 10.95
C GLY A 174 -15.18 6.06 10.28
N ASP A 175 -15.37 5.31 9.19
CA ASP A 175 -14.30 4.55 8.51
C ASP A 175 -14.07 5.05 7.06
N PHE A 176 -13.26 6.09 6.92
CA PHE A 176 -12.94 6.72 5.63
C PHE A 176 -11.64 7.55 5.68
N GLY A 177 -10.72 7.22 6.60
CA GLY A 177 -9.46 7.94 6.75
C GLY A 177 -8.60 7.87 5.49
N GLY A 178 -8.71 6.78 4.74
CA GLY A 178 -8.05 6.59 3.44
C GLY A 178 -8.49 7.60 2.41
N LYS A 179 -9.79 7.91 2.40
CA LYS A 179 -10.34 8.97 1.57
C LYS A 179 -9.81 10.34 2.00
N ILE A 180 -9.72 10.63 3.29
CA ILE A 180 -9.17 11.91 3.79
C ILE A 180 -7.73 12.10 3.33
N PHE A 181 -6.88 11.09 3.54
CA PHE A 181 -5.49 11.12 3.09
C PHE A 181 -5.40 11.29 1.57
N PHE A 182 -6.14 10.49 0.81
CA PHE A 182 -6.07 10.54 -0.64
C PHE A 182 -6.63 11.86 -1.21
N ASP A 183 -7.69 12.42 -0.64
CA ASP A 183 -8.23 13.70 -1.07
C ASP A 183 -7.22 14.85 -0.81
N ALA A 184 -6.49 14.82 0.31
CA ALA A 184 -5.41 15.76 0.59
C ALA A 184 -4.26 15.62 -0.44
N LEU A 185 -3.82 14.40 -0.71
CA LEU A 185 -2.81 14.11 -1.74
C LEU A 185 -3.26 14.54 -3.14
N LYS A 186 -4.50 14.22 -3.52
CA LYS A 186 -5.10 14.58 -4.80
C LYS A 186 -5.22 16.09 -4.96
N LYS A 187 -5.55 16.81 -3.89
CA LYS A 187 -5.57 18.29 -3.88
C LYS A 187 -4.18 18.85 -4.17
N GLU A 188 -3.14 18.34 -3.51
CA GLU A 188 -1.76 18.77 -3.78
C GLU A 188 -1.37 18.47 -5.23
N ILE A 189 -1.62 17.26 -5.73
CA ILE A 189 -1.31 16.87 -7.10
C ILE A 189 -2.03 17.75 -8.14
N THR A 190 -3.31 18.02 -7.95
CA THR A 190 -4.10 18.87 -8.87
C THR A 190 -3.66 20.33 -8.87
N SER A 191 -2.94 20.78 -7.84
CA SER A 191 -2.29 22.11 -7.80
C SER A 191 -0.96 22.17 -8.55
N THR A 192 -0.40 21.03 -8.96
CA THR A 192 0.85 20.93 -9.72
C THR A 192 0.61 20.86 -11.23
N LYS A 193 1.69 20.69 -12.02
CA LYS A 193 1.63 20.46 -13.48
C LYS A 193 1.59 18.97 -13.86
N ILE A 194 1.39 18.06 -12.90
CA ILE A 194 1.30 16.62 -13.18
C ILE A 194 0.14 16.36 -14.15
N SER A 195 0.41 15.63 -15.22
CA SER A 195 -0.62 15.17 -16.15
C SER A 195 -1.24 13.88 -15.63
N ILE A 196 -2.56 13.75 -15.71
CA ILE A 196 -3.29 12.56 -15.25
C ILE A 196 -4.19 12.08 -16.39
N SER A 197 -4.06 10.81 -16.75
CA SER A 197 -4.95 10.15 -17.70
C SER A 197 -5.70 9.03 -17.00
N TYR A 198 -6.99 9.27 -16.75
CA TYR A 198 -7.95 8.26 -16.29
C TYR A 198 -8.40 7.34 -17.42
N ASP A 199 -9.12 6.27 -17.07
CA ASP A 199 -9.63 5.25 -18.01
C ASP A 199 -8.52 4.68 -18.91
N SER A 200 -7.29 4.67 -18.39
CA SER A 200 -6.04 4.38 -19.07
C SER A 200 -5.39 3.15 -18.46
N ARG A 201 -5.78 1.98 -18.97
CA ARG A 201 -5.23 0.70 -18.49
C ARG A 201 -3.83 0.48 -19.05
N VAL A 202 -2.82 0.47 -18.19
CA VAL A 202 -1.47 0.05 -18.58
C VAL A 202 -1.48 -1.40 -19.03
N LEU A 203 -0.85 -1.67 -20.19
CA LEU A 203 -0.72 -2.99 -20.78
C LEU A 203 0.71 -3.52 -20.73
N GLY A 204 1.71 -2.66 -20.52
CA GLY A 204 3.08 -3.10 -20.66
C GLY A 204 4.10 -1.99 -20.73
N LEU A 205 5.37 -2.39 -20.74
CA LEU A 205 6.49 -1.49 -20.99
C LEU A 205 6.89 -1.55 -22.46
N VAL A 206 7.45 -0.45 -22.94
CA VAL A 206 8.18 -0.40 -24.20
C VAL A 206 9.67 -0.37 -23.89
N VAL A 207 10.43 -1.22 -24.57
CA VAL A 207 11.89 -1.34 -24.39
C VAL A 207 12.64 -1.16 -25.69
N ASP A 208 13.87 -0.65 -25.62
CA ASP A 208 14.77 -0.55 -26.77
C ASP A 208 15.43 -1.90 -27.11
N ALA A 209 16.34 -1.90 -28.10
CA ALA A 209 17.09 -3.09 -28.51
C ALA A 209 18.02 -3.67 -27.42
N ASN A 210 18.30 -2.91 -26.35
CA ASN A 210 19.12 -3.32 -25.20
C ASN A 210 18.26 -3.67 -23.98
N ASN A 211 16.95 -3.78 -24.13
CA ASN A 211 15.97 -3.97 -23.05
C ASN A 211 15.88 -2.80 -22.05
N ALA A 212 16.35 -1.60 -22.41
CA ALA A 212 16.15 -0.41 -21.60
C ALA A 212 14.72 0.09 -21.75
N ILE A 213 14.05 0.39 -20.63
CA ILE A 213 12.67 0.89 -20.63
C ILE A 213 12.64 2.31 -21.23
N CYS A 214 11.95 2.45 -22.36
CA CYS A 214 11.82 3.71 -23.09
C CYS A 214 10.37 4.23 -23.18
N GLY A 215 9.38 3.45 -22.70
CA GLY A 215 8.00 3.93 -22.63
C GLY A 215 7.03 2.97 -21.97
N VAL A 216 5.74 3.31 -22.08
CA VAL A 216 4.61 2.52 -21.57
C VAL A 216 3.56 2.37 -22.67
N SER A 217 3.07 1.14 -22.85
CA SER A 217 1.89 0.84 -23.66
C SER A 217 0.65 0.85 -22.75
N TYR A 218 -0.37 1.60 -23.12
CA TYR A 218 -1.63 1.66 -22.37
C TYR A 218 -2.84 1.71 -23.30
N LYS A 219 -4.01 1.32 -22.80
CA LYS A 219 -5.27 1.34 -23.53
C LYS A 219 -6.19 2.39 -22.93
N LYS A 220 -6.66 3.30 -23.78
CA LYS A 220 -7.65 4.34 -23.46
C LYS A 220 -8.66 4.44 -24.59
N ASP A 221 -9.95 4.55 -24.27
CA ASP A 221 -11.02 4.66 -25.27
C ASP A 221 -11.00 3.54 -26.33
N ASN A 222 -10.65 2.33 -25.90
CA ASN A 222 -10.41 1.15 -26.75
C ASN A 222 -9.25 1.22 -27.74
N ILE A 223 -8.42 2.25 -27.68
CA ILE A 223 -7.23 2.45 -28.51
C ILE A 223 -5.99 2.15 -27.70
N ILE A 224 -5.06 1.37 -28.27
CA ILE A 224 -3.73 1.18 -27.70
C ILE A 224 -2.88 2.39 -28.09
N GLN A 225 -2.27 3.00 -27.08
CA GLN A 225 -1.41 4.17 -27.18
C GLN A 225 -0.06 3.87 -26.54
N HIS A 226 0.97 4.59 -26.97
CA HIS A 226 2.31 4.49 -26.42
C HIS A 226 2.76 5.87 -25.96
N VAL A 227 3.39 5.94 -24.79
CA VAL A 227 3.96 7.18 -24.25
C VAL A 227 5.43 6.96 -23.94
N LYS A 228 6.27 7.93 -24.31
CA LYS A 228 7.73 7.85 -24.15
C LYS A 228 8.15 8.33 -22.77
N VAL A 229 9.18 7.69 -22.20
CA VAL A 229 9.74 8.05 -20.91
C VAL A 229 11.23 8.35 -21.01
N LYS A 230 11.71 9.37 -20.28
CA LYS A 230 13.13 9.75 -20.25
C LYS A 230 13.92 9.17 -19.09
N LYS A 231 13.32 9.10 -17.90
CA LYS A 231 14.03 8.76 -16.66
C LYS A 231 13.59 7.41 -16.10
N GLY A 232 12.29 7.14 -16.05
CA GLY A 232 11.82 5.85 -15.57
C GLY A 232 10.32 5.73 -15.39
N VAL A 233 9.88 4.48 -15.23
CA VAL A 233 8.49 4.10 -14.99
C VAL A 233 8.35 3.59 -13.56
N ILE A 234 7.28 4.00 -12.88
CA ILE A 234 6.94 3.57 -11.52
C ILE A 234 5.68 2.71 -11.60
N LEU A 235 5.79 1.42 -11.29
CA LEU A 235 4.65 0.50 -11.21
C LEU A 235 4.01 0.58 -9.82
N ALA A 236 2.81 1.13 -9.73
CA ALA A 236 2.04 1.33 -8.49
C ALA A 236 0.58 0.86 -8.65
N THR A 237 0.39 -0.29 -9.31
CA THR A 237 -0.91 -0.79 -9.80
C THR A 237 -1.65 -1.70 -8.82
N GLY A 238 -1.33 -1.67 -7.53
CA GLY A 238 -1.98 -2.51 -6.52
C GLY A 238 -1.52 -3.98 -6.51
N GLY A 239 -2.17 -4.77 -5.66
CA GLY A 239 -1.87 -6.19 -5.43
C GLY A 239 -2.56 -7.12 -6.43
N PHE A 240 -2.65 -8.41 -6.10
CA PHE A 240 -3.26 -9.44 -6.95
C PHE A 240 -4.44 -10.19 -6.29
N VAL A 241 -5.00 -9.66 -5.20
CA VAL A 241 -6.05 -10.33 -4.41
C VAL A 241 -7.29 -10.71 -5.24
N MET A 242 -7.60 -9.94 -6.29
CA MET A 242 -8.72 -10.23 -7.17
C MET A 242 -8.35 -11.13 -8.35
N ASN A 243 -7.10 -11.58 -8.51
CA ASN A 243 -6.68 -12.43 -9.64
C ASN A 243 -6.72 -13.91 -9.27
N ASP A 244 -7.80 -14.59 -9.64
CA ASP A 244 -8.04 -16.01 -9.34
C ASP A 244 -6.91 -16.93 -9.79
N GLU A 245 -6.26 -16.65 -10.93
CA GLU A 245 -5.14 -17.45 -11.43
C GLU A 245 -3.90 -17.27 -10.55
N MET A 246 -3.54 -16.03 -10.21
CA MET A 246 -2.41 -15.77 -9.32
C MET A 246 -2.68 -16.28 -7.90
N ILE A 247 -3.90 -16.10 -7.38
CA ILE A 247 -4.32 -16.64 -6.09
C ILE A 247 -4.19 -18.17 -6.06
N SER A 248 -4.71 -18.87 -7.09
CA SER A 248 -4.62 -20.34 -7.15
C SER A 248 -3.17 -20.83 -7.26
N ASN A 249 -2.29 -20.07 -7.91
CA ASN A 249 -0.90 -20.45 -8.10
C ASN A 249 -0.02 -20.18 -6.86
N TYR A 250 -0.23 -19.05 -6.17
CA TYR A 250 0.65 -18.60 -5.09
C TYR A 250 0.07 -18.80 -3.68
N LEU A 251 -1.26 -18.83 -3.54
CA LEU A 251 -1.98 -18.95 -2.28
C LEU A 251 -3.01 -20.12 -2.30
N PRO A 252 -2.62 -21.33 -2.77
CA PRO A 252 -3.57 -22.43 -3.00
C PRO A 252 -4.26 -22.93 -1.73
N PHE A 253 -3.57 -22.86 -0.58
CA PHE A 253 -4.17 -23.26 0.69
C PHE A 253 -5.23 -22.26 1.15
N GLN A 254 -4.94 -20.97 1.01
CA GLN A 254 -5.79 -19.90 1.50
C GLN A 254 -7.03 -19.71 0.61
N SER A 255 -6.91 -19.98 -0.69
CA SER A 255 -8.04 -19.92 -1.63
C SER A 255 -9.17 -20.90 -1.32
N ASP A 256 -8.91 -21.96 -0.53
CA ASP A 256 -9.92 -22.96 -0.19
C ASP A 256 -10.93 -22.47 0.87
N PHE A 257 -10.58 -21.45 1.65
CA PHE A 257 -11.41 -20.98 2.77
C PHE A 257 -11.58 -19.46 2.87
N ALA A 258 -10.74 -18.67 2.20
CA ALA A 258 -10.80 -17.22 2.23
C ALA A 258 -11.53 -16.65 1.01
N ALA A 259 -12.28 -15.57 1.22
CA ALA A 259 -12.85 -14.78 0.14
C ALA A 259 -11.94 -13.58 -0.18
N PRO A 260 -11.72 -13.24 -1.46
CA PRO A 260 -10.90 -12.10 -1.82
C PRO A 260 -11.58 -10.79 -1.39
N TYR A 261 -10.79 -9.89 -0.79
CA TYR A 261 -11.25 -8.58 -0.34
C TYR A 261 -10.28 -7.51 -0.84
N GLY A 262 -10.75 -6.61 -1.70
CA GLY A 262 -9.91 -5.56 -2.29
C GLY A 262 -10.59 -4.82 -3.44
N ASN A 263 -9.85 -3.94 -4.10
CA ASN A 263 -10.36 -3.22 -5.26
C ASN A 263 -10.49 -4.19 -6.45
N PRO A 264 -11.58 -4.15 -7.24
CA PRO A 264 -11.76 -5.03 -8.40
C PRO A 264 -10.61 -5.07 -9.41
N TRP A 265 -9.76 -4.04 -9.42
CA TRP A 265 -8.60 -3.90 -10.29
C TRP A 265 -7.28 -4.38 -9.69
N ASP A 266 -7.25 -4.83 -8.44
CA ASP A 266 -6.08 -5.46 -7.80
C ASP A 266 -5.83 -6.85 -8.39
N LYS A 267 -5.40 -6.88 -9.66
CA LYS A 267 -5.21 -8.08 -10.48
C LYS A 267 -3.73 -8.43 -10.71
N GLY A 268 -2.81 -7.73 -10.05
CA GLY A 268 -1.37 -7.97 -10.16
C GLY A 268 -0.78 -7.51 -11.49
N ASP A 269 -1.38 -6.52 -12.16
CA ASP A 269 -0.95 -6.11 -13.50
C ASP A 269 0.54 -5.67 -13.50
N GLY A 270 0.96 -4.83 -12.54
CA GLY A 270 2.36 -4.40 -12.38
C GLY A 270 3.32 -5.53 -11.98
N ILE A 271 2.86 -6.50 -11.19
CA ILE A 271 3.66 -7.69 -10.82
C ILE A 271 3.96 -8.51 -12.07
N GLN A 272 2.94 -8.78 -12.89
CA GLN A 272 3.09 -9.51 -14.16
C GLN A 272 4.01 -8.76 -15.14
N ILE A 273 3.90 -7.43 -15.25
CA ILE A 273 4.85 -6.60 -16.03
C ILE A 273 6.28 -6.79 -15.52
N GLY A 274 6.49 -6.73 -14.20
CA GLY A 274 7.79 -6.97 -13.59
C GLY A 274 8.35 -8.36 -13.92
N MET A 275 7.55 -9.41 -13.79
CA MET A 275 7.94 -10.78 -14.12
C MET A 275 8.33 -10.94 -15.59
N LEU A 276 7.62 -10.29 -16.52
CA LEU A 276 7.99 -10.30 -17.95
C LEU A 276 9.34 -9.60 -18.22
N MET A 277 9.75 -8.67 -17.36
CA MET A 277 11.08 -8.05 -17.37
C MET A 277 12.13 -8.85 -16.57
N ASN A 278 11.82 -10.08 -16.17
CA ASN A 278 12.65 -10.94 -15.31
C ASN A 278 12.93 -10.35 -13.93
N ALA A 279 12.05 -9.50 -13.40
CA ALA A 279 12.15 -9.04 -12.02
C ALA A 279 11.88 -10.21 -11.05
N ASN A 280 12.61 -10.21 -9.93
CA ASN A 280 12.34 -11.13 -8.83
C ASN A 280 11.01 -10.78 -8.17
N VAL A 281 10.26 -11.82 -7.80
CA VAL A 281 9.09 -11.72 -6.92
C VAL A 281 9.41 -12.44 -5.60
N THR A 282 8.94 -11.89 -4.50
CA THR A 282 9.21 -12.41 -3.14
C THR A 282 7.91 -12.44 -2.36
N ASN A 283 7.77 -13.41 -1.44
CA ASN A 283 6.63 -13.51 -0.52
C ASN A 283 5.26 -13.51 -1.24
N MET A 284 5.18 -14.12 -2.43
CA MET A 284 3.93 -14.24 -3.19
C MET A 284 2.91 -15.16 -2.48
N ASP A 285 3.39 -15.96 -1.54
CA ASP A 285 2.66 -16.87 -0.65
C ASP A 285 2.13 -16.19 0.63
N GLU A 286 2.37 -14.88 0.80
CA GLU A 286 1.87 -14.11 1.94
C GLU A 286 0.55 -13.40 1.64
N ALA A 287 -0.35 -13.37 2.63
CA ALA A 287 -1.62 -12.67 2.54
C ALA A 287 -2.05 -12.12 3.91
N PHE A 288 -2.76 -10.99 3.88
CA PHE A 288 -3.41 -10.44 5.07
C PHE A 288 -4.81 -11.04 5.22
N PHE A 289 -5.13 -11.58 6.40
CA PHE A 289 -6.44 -12.15 6.71
C PHE A 289 -7.21 -11.27 7.67
N GLY A 290 -8.41 -10.87 7.28
CA GLY A 290 -9.40 -10.32 8.20
C GLY A 290 -10.22 -11.45 8.82
N VAL A 291 -10.24 -11.54 10.16
CA VAL A 291 -11.17 -12.42 10.87
C VAL A 291 -12.50 -11.69 11.06
N TYR A 292 -13.53 -12.10 10.32
CA TYR A 292 -14.85 -11.46 10.33
C TYR A 292 -15.57 -11.50 11.68
N PHE A 293 -15.16 -12.40 12.59
CA PHE A 293 -15.63 -12.41 13.95
C PHE A 293 -14.59 -11.78 14.87
N TYR A 294 -14.66 -10.47 15.02
CA TYR A 294 -13.84 -9.74 15.97
C TYR A 294 -14.73 -9.23 17.10
N PRO A 295 -14.85 -9.98 18.22
CA PRO A 295 -15.69 -9.54 19.32
C PRO A 295 -15.13 -8.23 19.90
N PRO A 296 -15.98 -7.27 20.30
CA PRO A 296 -15.53 -6.08 21.01
C PRO A 296 -14.77 -6.49 22.28
N GLU A 297 -13.93 -5.60 22.79
CA GLU A 297 -13.15 -5.84 24.01
C GLU A 297 -14.02 -6.37 25.16
N SER A 298 -15.23 -5.81 25.31
CA SER A 298 -16.23 -6.20 26.31
C SER A 298 -16.77 -7.63 26.16
N LEU A 299 -16.48 -8.32 25.06
CA LEU A 299 -16.88 -9.70 24.78
C LEU A 299 -15.66 -10.64 24.64
N THR A 300 -14.44 -10.12 24.75
CA THR A 300 -13.20 -10.90 24.69
C THR A 300 -12.84 -11.47 26.07
N TYR A 301 -13.72 -12.28 26.64
CA TYR A 301 -13.47 -13.04 27.88
C TYR A 301 -13.44 -14.56 27.64
N GLY A 302 -13.61 -14.98 26.39
CA GLY A 302 -13.61 -16.38 25.96
C GLY A 302 -12.21 -16.87 25.59
N ILE A 303 -12.13 -18.15 25.25
CA ILE A 303 -10.94 -18.78 24.68
C ILE A 303 -11.26 -19.37 23.31
N PHE A 304 -10.33 -19.28 22.37
CA PHE A 304 -10.46 -19.98 21.09
C PHE A 304 -9.96 -21.42 21.25
N ILE A 305 -10.78 -22.38 20.83
CA ILE A 305 -10.42 -23.80 20.80
C ILE A 305 -10.51 -24.34 19.38
N ASN A 306 -9.56 -25.19 19.00
CA ASN A 306 -9.63 -25.91 17.72
C ASN A 306 -10.56 -27.14 17.82
N SER A 307 -10.73 -27.87 16.72
CA SER A 307 -11.57 -29.08 16.65
C SER A 307 -11.14 -30.21 17.60
N SER A 308 -9.93 -30.14 18.15
CA SER A 308 -9.41 -31.07 19.16
C SER A 308 -9.58 -30.58 20.60
N GLY A 309 -10.19 -29.40 20.81
CA GLY A 309 -10.40 -28.81 22.14
C GLY A 309 -9.18 -28.09 22.73
N ASN A 310 -8.14 -27.83 21.93
CA ASN A 310 -6.93 -27.14 22.38
C ASN A 310 -6.96 -25.66 22.03
N ARG A 311 -6.42 -24.81 22.92
CA ARG A 311 -6.12 -23.40 22.59
C ARG A 311 -4.99 -23.33 21.57
N PHE A 312 -5.06 -22.36 20.66
CA PHE A 312 -4.11 -22.26 19.55
C PHE A 312 -3.65 -20.82 19.24
N VAL A 313 -4.28 -19.80 19.83
CA VAL A 313 -3.92 -18.39 19.60
C VAL A 313 -4.14 -17.58 20.87
N ASN A 314 -3.44 -16.46 21.00
CA ASN A 314 -3.72 -15.45 22.01
C ASN A 314 -4.94 -14.63 21.56
N GLU A 315 -6.02 -14.66 22.33
CA GLU A 315 -7.30 -14.02 21.96
C GLU A 315 -7.24 -12.47 21.97
N ASP A 316 -6.22 -11.91 22.63
CA ASP A 316 -5.90 -10.48 22.63
C ASP A 316 -5.16 -10.02 21.36
N SER A 317 -4.69 -10.97 20.53
CA SER A 317 -4.01 -10.65 19.28
C SER A 317 -4.92 -9.91 18.29
N TYR A 318 -4.31 -9.01 17.55
CA TYR A 318 -4.83 -8.37 16.36
C TYR A 318 -4.77 -9.32 15.17
N GLY A 319 -5.92 -9.48 14.51
CA GLY A 319 -6.11 -10.17 13.22
C GLY A 319 -5.55 -11.58 13.16
#